data_AF-A0A4R9JGE8-F1
#
_entry.id   AF-A0A4R9JGE8-F1
#
_cell.length_a   1.000
_cell.length_b   1.000
_cell.length_c   1.000
_cell.angle_alpha   90.00
_cell.angle_beta   90.00
_cell.angle_gamma   90.00
#
_symmetry.space_group_name_H-M   'P 1'
#
loop_
_entity.id
_entity.type
_entity.pdbx_description
1 polymer ?
#
loop_
_entity_poly.entity_id
_entity_poly.type
_entity_poly.pdbx_seq_one_letter_code
_entity_poly.pdbx_strand_id
1 'polypeptide(L)'
;MSQPKRVAFQKFLNAMRKLSTEVNDSEICKRLEILMATSKDDLPLAVVNQLLQDAKNFDPKAIPEPYTQYVRHFIYMVKRNGRVPSDLLSGGDEDRAGGDRSSKSAKKQSAVQSKSKHSISKSSSPVKKGKSSPKSTSKKS
;
A
#
# COMPACT_ATOMS: atom_id res chain seq x y z
N MET A 1 4.41 20.47 -28.95
CA MET A 1 5.51 19.47 -28.88
C MET A 1 4.96 18.21 -28.23
N SER A 2 4.74 17.14 -28.99
CA SER A 2 4.27 15.87 -28.44
C SER A 2 5.41 15.21 -27.68
N GLN A 3 5.36 15.24 -26.35
CA GLN A 3 6.33 14.49 -25.54
C GLN A 3 6.23 12.99 -25.92
N PRO A 4 7.36 12.28 -26.03
CA PRO A 4 7.34 10.84 -26.26
C PRO A 4 6.42 10.19 -25.22
N LYS A 5 5.50 9.34 -25.68
CA LYS A 5 4.48 8.73 -24.82
C LYS A 5 5.18 7.97 -23.70
N ARG A 6 5.20 8.54 -22.49
CA ARG A 6 5.77 7.95 -21.27
C ARG A 6 4.86 6.87 -20.72
N VAL A 7 4.59 5.87 -21.55
CA VAL A 7 3.56 4.85 -21.32
C VAL A 7 3.90 3.99 -20.11
N ALA A 8 5.20 3.69 -19.91
CA ALA A 8 5.62 2.83 -18.82
C ALA A 8 5.36 3.49 -17.46
N PHE A 9 5.92 4.68 -17.24
CA PHE A 9 5.63 5.43 -16.01
C PHE A 9 4.15 5.78 -15.86
N GLN A 10 3.44 6.10 -16.94
CA GLN A 10 2.01 6.42 -16.84
C GLN A 10 1.19 5.22 -16.37
N LYS A 11 1.50 4.00 -16.86
CA LYS A 11 0.89 2.75 -16.37
C LYS A 11 1.19 2.53 -14.89
N PHE A 12 2.44 2.71 -14.49
CA PHE A 12 2.85 2.58 -13.10
C PHE A 12 2.14 3.58 -12.18
N LEU A 13 2.11 4.85 -12.56
CA LEU A 13 1.44 5.91 -11.80
C LEU A 13 -0.07 5.68 -11.68
N ASN A 14 -0.73 5.24 -12.76
CA ASN A 14 -2.14 4.86 -12.72
C ASN A 14 -2.40 3.68 -11.79
N ALA A 15 -1.49 2.70 -11.75
CA ALA A 15 -1.56 1.58 -10.81
C ALA A 15 -1.43 2.03 -9.36
N MET A 16 -0.48 2.92 -9.06
CA MET A 16 -0.33 3.51 -7.74
C MET A 16 -1.60 4.27 -7.33
N ARG A 17 -2.15 5.12 -8.21
CA ARG A 17 -3.38 5.90 -7.92
C ARG A 17 -4.58 5.03 -7.61
N LYS A 18 -4.78 3.91 -8.31
CA LYS A 18 -5.88 2.96 -8.03
C LYS A 18 -5.72 2.26 -6.69
N LEU A 19 -4.50 2.11 -6.19
CA LEU A 19 -4.20 1.55 -4.88
C LEU A 19 -4.11 2.62 -3.77
N SER A 20 -4.06 3.91 -4.10
CA SER A 20 -3.96 4.97 -3.10
C SER A 20 -5.22 5.02 -2.24
N THR A 21 -5.08 4.78 -0.93
CA THR A 21 -6.20 4.96 0.01
C THR A 21 -5.89 5.97 1.11
N GLU A 22 -4.61 6.29 1.30
CA GLU A 22 -4.14 7.21 2.33
C GLU A 22 -3.59 8.49 1.69
N VAL A 23 -3.53 9.56 2.50
CA VAL A 23 -2.97 10.85 2.07
C VAL A 23 -1.51 10.68 1.63
N ASN A 24 -0.72 9.89 2.36
CA ASN A 24 0.68 9.62 2.02
C ASN A 24 0.83 9.02 0.61
N ASP A 25 0.00 8.02 0.24
CA ASP A 25 0.01 7.43 -1.10
C ASP A 25 -0.22 8.48 -2.19
N SER A 26 -1.15 9.40 -1.94
CA SER A 26 -1.48 10.47 -2.87
C SER A 26 -0.33 11.47 -3.04
N GLU A 27 0.39 11.78 -1.96
CA GLU A 27 1.60 12.61 -2.03
C GLU A 27 2.73 11.93 -2.79
N ILE A 28 2.94 10.64 -2.58
CA ILE A 28 3.95 9.86 -3.31
C ILE A 28 3.63 9.85 -4.81
N CYS A 29 2.37 9.64 -5.20
CA CYS A 29 1.92 9.73 -6.60
C CYS A 29 2.19 11.12 -7.20
N LYS A 30 1.88 12.21 -6.49
CA LYS A 30 2.14 13.59 -6.95
C LYS A 30 3.63 13.87 -7.13
N ARG A 31 4.46 13.44 -6.18
CA ARG A 31 5.92 13.59 -6.26
C ARG A 31 6.48 12.84 -7.47
N LEU A 32 5.99 11.63 -7.75
CA LEU A 32 6.37 10.86 -8.92
C LEU A 32 5.98 11.57 -10.23
N GLU A 33 4.75 12.11 -10.30
CA GLU A 33 4.27 12.83 -11.47
C GLU A 33 5.08 14.10 -11.77
N ILE A 34 5.44 14.88 -10.74
CA ILE A 34 6.31 16.05 -10.89
C ILE A 34 7.70 15.62 -11.37
N LEU A 35 8.26 14.58 -10.76
CA LEU A 35 9.56 14.04 -11.13
C LEU A 35 9.57 13.55 -12.58
N MET A 36 8.50 12.92 -13.04
CA MET A 36 8.32 12.63 -14.46
C MET A 36 8.34 13.95 -15.24
N ALA A 37 7.47 14.90 -14.97
CA ALA A 37 7.40 16.15 -15.74
C ALA A 37 8.76 16.86 -15.94
N THR A 38 9.68 16.76 -14.97
CA THR A 38 11.03 17.35 -15.03
C THR A 38 12.13 16.43 -15.60
N SER A 39 11.94 15.11 -15.62
CA SER A 39 12.90 14.14 -16.16
C SER A 39 12.57 13.74 -17.60
N LYS A 40 13.59 13.47 -18.41
CA LYS A 40 13.43 12.99 -19.81
C LYS A 40 13.45 11.46 -19.92
N ASP A 41 13.88 10.76 -18.87
CA ASP A 41 13.97 9.31 -18.82
C ASP A 41 12.62 8.67 -18.51
N ASP A 42 12.28 7.60 -19.22
CA ASP A 42 11.16 6.70 -18.92
C ASP A 42 11.71 5.37 -18.39
N LEU A 43 10.94 4.67 -17.55
CA LEU A 43 11.32 3.32 -17.15
C LEU A 43 11.15 2.35 -18.31
N PRO A 44 11.97 1.29 -18.41
CA PRO A 44 11.74 0.24 -19.38
C PRO A 44 10.37 -0.40 -19.16
N LEU A 45 9.57 -0.50 -20.22
CA LEU A 45 8.21 -1.04 -20.13
C LEU A 45 8.18 -2.48 -19.58
N ALA A 46 9.20 -3.29 -19.91
CA ALA A 46 9.37 -4.63 -19.38
C ALA A 46 9.47 -4.64 -17.84
N VAL A 47 10.24 -3.70 -17.27
CA VAL A 47 10.42 -3.57 -15.83
C VAL A 47 9.11 -3.17 -15.14
N VAL A 48 8.36 -2.22 -15.74
CA VAL A 48 7.05 -1.83 -15.21
C VAL A 48 6.06 -2.99 -15.28
N ASN A 49 5.99 -3.72 -16.40
CA ASN A 49 5.09 -4.87 -16.51
C ASN A 49 5.42 -5.95 -15.47
N GLN A 50 6.70 -6.26 -15.26
CA GLN A 50 7.13 -7.21 -14.23
C GLN A 50 6.72 -6.72 -12.83
N LEU A 51 6.94 -5.44 -12.53
CA LEU A 51 6.55 -4.83 -11.25
C LEU A 51 5.02 -4.91 -11.03
N LEU A 52 4.21 -4.68 -12.05
CA LEU A 52 2.75 -4.75 -11.95
C LEU A 52 2.22 -6.19 -11.84
N GLN A 53 2.89 -7.15 -12.46
CA GLN A 53 2.52 -8.56 -12.41
C GLN A 53 2.88 -9.21 -11.07
N ASP A 54 4.09 -8.96 -10.57
CA ASP A 54 4.62 -9.62 -9.37
C ASP A 54 5.38 -8.66 -8.43
N ALA A 55 4.68 -7.60 -8.00
CA ALA A 55 5.26 -6.57 -7.13
C ALA A 55 5.87 -7.12 -5.82
N LYS A 56 5.36 -8.24 -5.29
CA LYS A 56 5.78 -8.78 -4.00
C LYS A 56 7.19 -9.39 -4.02
N ASN A 57 7.62 -9.94 -5.16
CA ASN A 57 8.96 -10.51 -5.33
C ASN A 57 9.87 -9.62 -6.19
N PHE A 58 9.40 -8.43 -6.59
CA PHE A 58 10.21 -7.49 -7.34
C PHE A 58 11.32 -6.89 -6.47
N ASP A 59 12.56 -6.85 -6.96
CA ASP A 59 13.67 -6.20 -6.27
C ASP A 59 13.70 -4.70 -6.60
N PRO A 60 13.35 -3.80 -5.65
CA PRO A 60 13.36 -2.37 -5.90
C PRO A 60 14.76 -1.82 -6.22
N LYS A 61 15.84 -2.52 -5.83
CA LYS A 61 17.22 -2.06 -6.10
C LYS A 61 17.59 -2.11 -7.58
N ALA A 62 16.83 -2.84 -8.40
CA ALA A 62 17.00 -2.87 -9.85
C ALA A 62 16.64 -1.54 -10.53
N ILE A 63 15.91 -0.66 -9.83
CA ILE A 63 15.49 0.64 -10.34
C ILE A 63 16.50 1.69 -9.88
N PRO A 64 17.01 2.56 -10.77
CA PRO A 64 17.94 3.62 -10.40
C PRO A 64 17.25 4.68 -9.52
N GLU A 65 18.03 5.26 -8.59
CA GLU A 65 17.60 6.46 -7.90
C GLU A 65 17.44 7.60 -8.91
N PRO A 66 16.41 8.46 -8.79
CA PRO A 66 15.53 8.67 -7.62
C PRO A 66 14.25 7.81 -7.59
N TYR A 67 14.03 6.93 -8.57
CA TYR A 67 12.74 6.26 -8.75
C TYR A 67 12.50 5.09 -7.79
N THR A 68 13.58 4.53 -7.23
CA THR A 68 13.59 3.40 -6.29
C THR A 68 12.62 3.58 -5.13
N GLN A 69 12.50 4.81 -4.58
CA GLN A 69 11.62 5.10 -3.44
C GLN A 69 10.14 4.89 -3.77
N TYR A 70 9.70 5.25 -4.99
CA TYR A 70 8.32 5.11 -5.43
C TYR A 70 7.97 3.65 -5.70
N VAL A 71 8.93 2.88 -6.20
CA VAL A 71 8.78 1.44 -6.39
C VAL A 71 8.66 0.74 -5.03
N ARG A 72 9.50 1.07 -4.04
CA ARG A 72 9.35 0.57 -2.67
C ARG A 72 7.98 0.88 -2.09
N HIS A 73 7.49 2.11 -2.29
CA HIS A 73 6.17 2.52 -1.82
C HIS A 73 5.04 1.74 -2.50
N PHE A 74 5.12 1.53 -3.81
CA PHE A 74 4.15 0.69 -4.53
C PHE A 74 4.12 -0.74 -3.99
N ILE A 75 5.27 -1.37 -3.76
CA ILE A 75 5.34 -2.71 -3.15
C ILE A 75 4.67 -2.71 -1.76
N TYR A 76 4.89 -1.67 -0.97
CA TYR A 76 4.20 -1.49 0.32
C TYR A 76 2.67 -1.40 0.13
N MET A 77 2.18 -0.58 -0.82
CA MET A 77 0.76 -0.46 -1.13
C MET A 77 0.14 -1.80 -1.56
N VAL A 78 0.83 -2.59 -2.38
CA VAL A 78 0.39 -3.94 -2.81
C VAL A 78 0.40 -4.93 -1.63
N LYS A 79 1.36 -4.82 -0.70
CA LYS A 79 1.36 -5.65 0.51
C LYS A 79 0.23 -5.29 1.47
N ARG A 80 -0.13 -4.01 1.57
CA ARG A 80 -1.21 -3.49 2.42
C ARG A 80 -2.61 -3.78 1.86
N ASN A 81 -2.82 -3.52 0.57
CA ASN A 81 -4.14 -3.58 -0.06
C ASN A 81 -4.43 -4.93 -0.72
N GLY A 82 -3.41 -5.77 -0.90
CA GLY A 82 -3.53 -6.99 -1.70
C GLY A 82 -3.21 -6.76 -3.17
N ARG A 83 -3.72 -7.63 -4.04
CA ARG A 83 -3.30 -7.70 -5.45
C ARG A 83 -3.51 -6.39 -6.21
N VAL A 84 -2.62 -6.10 -7.15
CA VAL A 84 -2.77 -5.01 -8.13
C VAL A 84 -4.10 -5.21 -8.87
N PRO A 85 -4.91 -4.16 -9.08
CA PRO A 85 -6.18 -4.28 -9.79
C PRO A 85 -5.98 -4.97 -11.14
N SER A 86 -6.73 -6.06 -11.40
CA SER A 86 -6.62 -6.82 -12.66
C SER A 86 -6.94 -5.98 -13.90
N ASP A 87 -7.71 -4.91 -13.72
CA ASP A 87 -8.04 -3.89 -14.70
C ASP A 87 -6.79 -3.17 -15.29
N LEU A 88 -5.65 -3.19 -14.61
CA LEU A 88 -4.39 -2.63 -15.11
C LEU A 88 -3.57 -3.63 -15.94
N LEU A 89 -3.84 -4.93 -15.80
CA LEU A 89 -3.10 -6.02 -16.46
C LEU A 89 -3.72 -6.39 -17.81
N SER A 90 -5.03 -6.17 -17.97
CA SER A 90 -5.75 -6.42 -19.21
C SER A 90 -5.90 -5.10 -19.97
N GLY A 91 -5.04 -4.86 -20.96
CA GLY A 91 -5.14 -3.69 -21.83
C GLY A 91 -6.36 -3.75 -22.75
N GLY A 92 -7.55 -3.51 -22.20
CA GLY A 92 -8.82 -3.51 -22.90
C GLY A 92 -9.67 -2.31 -22.49
N ASP A 93 -10.25 -1.69 -23.50
CA ASP A 93 -10.98 -0.44 -23.52
C ASP A 93 -12.39 -0.57 -22.92
N GLU A 94 -12.94 0.58 -22.50
CA GLU A 94 -14.36 0.95 -22.34
C GLU A 94 -15.30 0.25 -21.33
N ASP A 95 -15.87 1.12 -20.49
CA ASP A 95 -17.24 1.15 -19.96
C ASP A 95 -17.88 -0.15 -19.42
N ARG A 96 -17.99 -0.22 -18.09
CA ARG A 96 -19.29 -0.47 -17.46
C ARG A 96 -19.28 -0.10 -15.98
N ALA A 97 -20.17 0.82 -15.63
CA ALA A 97 -20.72 0.93 -14.29
C ALA A 97 -21.15 -0.46 -13.78
N GLY A 98 -20.76 -0.81 -12.56
CA GLY A 98 -21.13 -2.10 -11.98
C GLY A 98 -20.57 -2.28 -10.58
N GLY A 99 -21.14 -1.55 -9.62
CA GLY A 99 -20.92 -1.88 -8.21
C GLY A 99 -21.63 -3.17 -7.83
N ASP A 100 -20.90 -4.11 -7.23
CA ASP A 100 -21.48 -5.14 -6.35
C ASP A 100 -20.46 -5.50 -5.24
N ARG A 101 -20.46 -4.85 -4.07
CA ARG A 101 -21.21 -5.19 -2.83
C ARG A 101 -21.45 -6.69 -2.59
N SER A 102 -20.38 -7.40 -2.22
CA SER A 102 -20.50 -8.60 -1.38
C SER A 102 -20.24 -8.26 0.09
N SER A 103 -21.32 -7.96 0.82
CA SER A 103 -21.46 -8.13 2.28
C SER A 103 -22.91 -7.88 2.68
N LYS A 104 -23.81 -8.84 2.39
CA LYS A 104 -25.15 -8.84 2.98
C LYS A 104 -25.60 -10.26 3.31
N SER A 105 -25.85 -10.50 4.60
CA SER A 105 -26.88 -11.39 5.14
C SER A 105 -27.00 -11.05 6.64
N ALA A 106 -27.91 -10.16 7.04
CA ALA A 106 -29.33 -10.41 7.33
C ALA A 106 -29.58 -10.95 8.75
N LYS A 107 -29.71 -9.98 9.67
CA LYS A 107 -30.66 -9.84 10.78
C LYS A 107 -31.70 -10.98 10.93
N LYS A 108 -31.71 -11.62 12.11
CA LYS A 108 -32.92 -12.22 12.70
C LYS A 108 -33.18 -11.60 14.08
N GLN A 109 -34.37 -11.02 14.22
CA GLN A 109 -34.93 -10.56 15.50
C GLN A 109 -35.37 -11.76 16.32
N SER A 110 -35.16 -11.69 17.63
CA SER A 110 -35.98 -12.36 18.63
C SER A 110 -35.92 -11.49 19.88
N ALA A 111 -37.08 -10.96 20.28
CA ALA A 111 -37.24 -10.24 21.54
C ALA A 111 -37.67 -11.25 22.61
N VAL A 112 -36.93 -11.37 23.73
CA VAL A 112 -37.51 -11.55 25.07
C VAL A 112 -36.54 -11.00 26.12
N GLN A 113 -37.08 -10.07 26.88
CA GLN A 113 -36.73 -9.53 28.20
C GLN A 113 -36.04 -10.49 29.18
N SER A 114 -34.94 -10.05 29.82
CA SER A 114 -34.59 -10.38 31.22
C SER A 114 -33.44 -9.53 31.75
N LYS A 115 -33.81 -8.58 32.61
CA LYS A 115 -33.13 -8.04 33.80
C LYS A 115 -31.79 -8.71 34.17
N SER A 116 -30.70 -7.94 34.26
CA SER A 116 -29.74 -7.95 35.40
C SER A 116 -28.55 -7.00 35.22
N LYS A 117 -28.49 -6.03 36.13
CA LYS A 117 -27.33 -5.46 36.84
C LYS A 117 -26.13 -4.86 36.08
N HIS A 118 -26.05 -3.55 36.29
CA HIS A 118 -24.92 -2.65 36.15
C HIS A 118 -23.60 -3.16 36.76
N SER A 119 -22.51 -2.72 36.13
CA SER A 119 -21.29 -2.17 36.73
C SER A 119 -20.02 -3.04 36.85
N ILE A 120 -18.99 -2.53 36.15
CA ILE A 120 -17.57 -2.46 36.53
C ILE A 120 -16.77 -3.77 36.43
N SER A 121 -16.06 -3.92 35.31
CA SER A 121 -14.81 -4.70 35.26
C SER A 121 -13.63 -3.74 35.07
N LYS A 122 -12.99 -3.42 36.19
CA LYS A 122 -11.67 -2.80 36.27
C LYS A 122 -10.62 -3.72 35.64
N SER A 123 -9.64 -3.08 35.02
CA SER A 123 -8.38 -3.61 34.50
C SER A 123 -7.57 -4.38 35.54
N SER A 124 -6.92 -5.48 35.14
CA SER A 124 -5.70 -5.98 35.77
C SER A 124 -4.90 -6.87 34.81
N SER A 125 -3.94 -6.26 34.11
CA SER A 125 -2.83 -6.97 33.48
C SER A 125 -1.54 -6.48 34.15
N PRO A 126 -0.72 -7.36 34.75
CA PRO A 126 0.48 -6.95 35.47
C PRO A 126 1.61 -6.68 34.47
N VAL A 127 1.85 -5.41 34.15
CA VAL A 127 3.09 -4.98 33.48
C VAL A 127 4.19 -4.84 34.53
N LYS A 128 5.19 -5.72 34.42
CA LYS A 128 6.39 -5.77 35.24
C LYS A 128 7.10 -4.41 35.27
N LYS A 129 7.50 -4.02 36.49
CA LYS A 129 8.34 -2.86 36.82
C LYS A 129 9.59 -2.79 35.94
N GLY A 130 9.93 -1.56 35.57
CA GLY A 130 11.19 -1.20 34.93
C GLY A 130 12.38 -1.06 35.89
N LYS A 131 13.49 -0.60 35.26
CA LYS A 131 14.82 -0.23 35.78
C LYS A 131 15.74 -1.45 36.01
N SER A 132 16.84 -1.62 35.27
CA SER A 132 18.05 -0.80 35.41
C SER A 132 19.03 -0.96 34.23
N SER A 133 19.82 0.09 34.00
CA SER A 133 20.83 0.36 32.97
C SER A 133 22.09 -0.56 33.02
N PRO A 134 23.09 -0.40 32.11
CA PRO A 134 23.99 -1.46 31.66
C PRO A 134 25.19 -1.69 32.59
N LYS A 135 25.70 -2.94 32.63
CA LYS A 135 26.98 -3.25 33.25
C LYS A 135 28.04 -3.48 32.18
N SER A 136 29.05 -2.61 32.23
CA SER A 136 30.28 -2.58 31.46
C SER A 136 31.01 -3.92 31.46
N THR A 137 31.50 -4.32 30.28
CA THR A 137 32.52 -5.36 30.13
C THR A 137 33.69 -4.76 29.36
N SER A 138 34.75 -4.41 30.09
CA SER A 138 36.09 -4.24 29.52
C SER A 138 37.07 -4.93 30.46
N LYS A 139 37.40 -6.15 30.08
CA LYS A 139 38.56 -6.92 30.51
C LYS A 139 39.69 -6.49 29.59
N LYS A 140 40.89 -6.20 30.12
CA LYS A 140 42.19 -6.74 29.65
C LYS A 140 43.40 -5.89 30.09
N SER A 141 44.34 -6.63 30.68
CA SER A 141 45.80 -6.43 30.79
C SER A 141 46.33 -5.35 31.72
#